data_AF-A0A2A4UPQ0-F1
#
_entry.id   AF-A0A2A4UPQ0-F1
#
_cell.length_a   1.000
_cell.length_b   1.000
_cell.length_c   1.000
_cell.angle_alpha   90.00
_cell.angle_beta   90.00
_cell.angle_gamma   90.00
#
_symmetry.space_group_name_H-M   'P 1'
#
loop_
_entity.id
_entity.type
_entity.pdbx_description
1 polymer ?
#
loop_
_entity_poly.entity_id
_entity_poly.type
_entity_poly.pdbx_seq_one_letter_code
_entity_poly.pdbx_strand_id
1 'polypeptide(L)'
;MTLPKVRLFLLGGTITMNKGSGSGVVPMGNAEALCRAVPGLDKVAELHARTDHMIASGNLTYPHAFKLAEEIMQADKNGDMDGFV
;
A
#
# COMPACT_ATOMS: atom_id res chain seq x y z
N MET A 1 20.33 15.11 -4.73
CA MET A 1 19.09 15.31 -3.95
C MET A 1 18.68 13.97 -3.36
N THR A 2 18.21 13.93 -2.13
CA THR A 2 17.65 12.72 -1.50
C THR A 2 16.23 12.48 -2.04
N LEU A 3 15.87 11.22 -2.29
CA LEU A 3 14.51 10.87 -2.70
C LEU A 3 13.55 11.03 -1.51
N PRO A 4 12.29 11.43 -1.74
CA PRO A 4 11.28 11.48 -0.68
C PRO A 4 10.96 10.07 -0.18
N LYS A 5 10.75 9.95 1.13
CA LYS A 5 10.30 8.72 1.78
C LYS A 5 8.78 8.67 1.80
N VAL A 6 8.19 7.65 1.20
CA VAL A 6 6.73 7.52 1.11
C VAL A 6 6.28 6.22 1.73
N ARG A 7 5.32 6.30 2.64
CA ARG A 7 4.65 5.15 3.25
C ARG A 7 3.50 4.72 2.36
N LEU A 8 3.50 3.45 1.94
CA LEU A 8 2.41 2.86 1.15
C LEU A 8 1.57 1.93 2.02
N PHE A 9 0.30 2.23 2.20
CA PHE A 9 -0.68 1.39 2.90
C PHE A 9 -1.51 0.59 1.90
N LEU A 10 -1.30 -0.71 1.85
CA LEU A 10 -2.07 -1.60 1.01
C LEU A 10 -3.22 -2.23 1.78
N LEU A 11 -4.45 -1.82 1.45
CA LEU A 11 -5.69 -2.29 2.08
C LEU A 11 -6.38 -3.41 1.28
N GLY A 12 -5.86 -3.78 0.11
CA GLY A 12 -6.48 -4.72 -0.82
C GLY A 12 -7.03 -4.04 -2.08
N GLY A 13 -8.21 -4.49 -2.53
CA GLY A 13 -8.81 -4.02 -3.79
C GLY A 13 -8.21 -4.67 -5.04
N THR A 14 -8.71 -4.29 -6.21
CA THR A 14 -8.35 -4.92 -7.49
C THR A 14 -6.90 -4.67 -7.91
N ILE A 15 -6.28 -3.59 -7.44
CA ILE A 15 -4.85 -3.30 -7.66
C ILE A 15 -3.94 -4.37 -7.04
N THR A 16 -4.46 -5.11 -6.06
CA THR A 16 -3.79 -6.25 -5.43
C THR A 16 -4.12 -7.57 -6.11
N MET A 17 -4.50 -7.56 -7.38
CA MET A 17 -4.81 -8.78 -8.13
C MET A 17 -3.84 -8.94 -9.29
N ASN A 18 -3.29 -10.14 -9.44
CA ASN A 18 -2.47 -10.58 -10.56
C ASN A 18 -3.28 -11.44 -11.52
N LYS A 19 -2.87 -11.47 -12.79
CA LYS A 19 -3.41 -12.43 -13.75
C LYS A 19 -3.05 -13.85 -13.30
N GLY A 20 -4.05 -14.70 -13.10
CA GLY A 20 -3.85 -16.12 -12.82
C GLY A 20 -3.30 -16.84 -14.04
N SER A 21 -2.74 -18.04 -13.84
CA SER A 21 -2.27 -18.91 -14.92
C SER A 21 -3.39 -19.47 -15.81
N GLY A 22 -4.66 -19.25 -15.45
CA GLY A 22 -5.86 -19.61 -16.23
C GLY A 22 -6.81 -18.43 -16.46
N SER A 23 -8.11 -18.69 -16.61
CA SER A 23 -9.14 -17.65 -16.73
C SER A 23 -9.51 -17.09 -15.35
N GLY A 24 -8.71 -16.15 -14.84
CA GLY A 24 -9.01 -15.48 -13.57
C GLY A 24 -7.92 -14.55 -13.11
N VAL A 25 -8.18 -13.86 -11.99
CA VAL A 25 -7.19 -13.07 -11.26
C VAL A 25 -7.01 -13.64 -9.86
N VAL A 26 -5.78 -13.60 -9.35
CA VAL A 26 -5.39 -14.11 -8.03
C VAL A 26 -4.84 -12.97 -7.18
N PRO A 27 -4.98 -12.98 -5.85
CA PRO A 27 -4.38 -11.95 -5.00
C PRO A 27 -2.86 -11.88 -5.19
N MET A 28 -2.36 -10.68 -5.48
CA MET A 28 -0.96 -10.28 -5.34
C MET A 28 -0.65 -10.19 -3.85
N GLY A 29 0.37 -10.93 -3.40
CA GLY A 29 0.56 -11.27 -2.00
C GLY A 29 0.61 -10.08 -1.03
N ASN A 30 1.42 -9.05 -1.33
CA ASN A 30 1.67 -7.93 -0.42
C ASN A 30 2.14 -6.65 -1.15
N ALA A 31 2.24 -5.55 -0.40
CA ALA A 31 2.61 -4.23 -0.88
C ALA A 31 4.02 -4.20 -1.51
N GLU A 32 4.95 -5.01 -1.01
CA GLU A 32 6.29 -5.14 -1.58
C GLU A 32 6.24 -5.77 -2.98
N ALA A 33 5.32 -6.70 -3.22
CA ALA A 33 5.12 -7.29 -4.54
C ALA A 33 4.58 -6.25 -5.54
N LEU A 34 3.71 -5.33 -5.09
CA LEU A 34 3.21 -4.23 -5.91
C LEU A 34 4.33 -3.25 -6.30
N CYS A 35 5.18 -2.87 -5.35
CA CYS A 35 6.33 -2.01 -5.63
C CYS A 35 7.28 -2.64 -6.67
N ARG A 36 7.52 -3.96 -6.59
CA ARG A 36 8.33 -4.68 -7.58
C ARG A 36 7.67 -4.78 -8.96
N ALA A 37 6.34 -4.73 -9.03
CA ALA A 37 5.60 -4.83 -10.28
C ALA A 37 5.65 -3.56 -11.14
N VAL A 38 6.12 -2.43 -10.59
CA VAL A 38 6.18 -1.13 -11.29
C VAL A 38 7.64 -0.65 -11.35
N PRO A 39 8.37 -0.98 -12.43
CA PRO A 39 9.76 -0.56 -12.59
C PRO A 39 9.92 0.96 -12.62
N GLY A 40 10.93 1.48 -11.91
CA GLY A 40 11.27 2.90 -11.89
C GLY A 40 10.68 3.70 -10.73
N LEU A 41 9.84 3.10 -9.87
CA LEU A 41 9.38 3.72 -8.62
C LEU A 41 10.54 4.14 -7.71
N ASP A 42 11.60 3.34 -7.70
CA ASP A 42 12.86 3.56 -6.98
C ASP A 42 13.60 4.83 -7.42
N LYS A 43 13.26 5.39 -8.59
CA LYS A 43 13.81 6.66 -9.08
C LYS A 43 13.00 7.88 -8.63
N VAL A 44 11.80 7.66 -8.08
CA VAL A 44 10.87 8.71 -7.67
C VAL A 44 10.81 8.85 -6.16
N ALA A 45 10.80 7.74 -5.41
CA ALA A 45 10.68 7.74 -3.96
C ALA A 45 11.32 6.50 -3.30
N GLU A 46 11.74 6.64 -2.05
CA GLU A 46 12.02 5.52 -1.16
C GLU A 46 10.69 5.02 -0.58
N LEU A 47 10.19 3.90 -1.09
CA LEU A 47 8.90 3.34 -0.68
C LEU A 47 9.05 2.45 0.55
N HIS A 48 8.27 2.74 1.58
CA HIS A 48 8.11 1.87 2.72
C HIS A 48 6.72 1.26 2.72
N ALA A 49 6.64 0.03 2.23
CA ALA A 49 5.41 -0.69 2.05
C ALA A 49 4.88 -1.27 3.37
N ARG A 50 3.56 -1.23 3.57
CA ARG A 50 2.83 -1.89 4.65
C ARG A 50 1.59 -2.52 4.05
N THR A 51 1.34 -3.79 4.37
CA THR A 51 0.11 -4.48 3.98
C THR A 51 -0.77 -4.62 5.21
N ASP A 52 -1.97 -4.05 5.16
CA ASP A 52 -3.00 -4.25 6.19
C ASP A 52 -3.92 -5.42 5.78
N HIS A 53 -5.08 -5.54 6.44
CA HIS A 53 -6.06 -6.54 6.07
C HIS A 53 -6.47 -6.34 4.60
N MET A 54 -6.22 -7.36 3.77
CA MET A 54 -6.54 -7.40 2.34
C MET A 54 -8.05 -7.52 2.13
N ILE A 55 -8.75 -6.40 2.33
CA ILE A 55 -10.20 -6.31 2.35
C ILE A 55 -10.67 -5.80 0.98
N ALA A 56 -11.69 -6.45 0.42
CA ALA A 56 -12.37 -5.92 -0.76
C ALA A 56 -13.00 -4.57 -0.42
N SER A 57 -12.89 -3.56 -1.29
CA SER A 57 -13.33 -2.19 -0.99
C SER A 57 -14.79 -2.10 -0.54
N GLY A 58 -15.67 -2.94 -1.10
CA GLY A 58 -17.09 -3.03 -0.69
C GLY A 58 -17.33 -3.55 0.74
N ASN A 59 -16.32 -4.16 1.35
CA ASN A 59 -16.34 -4.67 2.73
C ASN A 59 -15.60 -3.74 3.70
N LEU A 60 -15.14 -2.58 3.26
CA LEU A 60 -14.58 -1.56 4.15
C LEU A 60 -15.67 -1.01 5.07
N THR A 61 -15.30 -0.75 6.31
CA THR A 61 -16.20 -0.25 7.35
C THR A 61 -15.61 1.02 7.97
N TYR A 62 -16.42 1.83 8.65
CA TYR A 62 -15.91 3.01 9.36
C TYR A 62 -14.80 2.67 10.38
N PRO A 63 -14.88 1.59 11.18
CA PRO A 63 -13.76 1.16 12.01
C PRO A 63 -12.44 0.94 11.25
N HIS A 64 -12.49 0.40 10.03
CA HIS A 64 -11.28 0.25 9.21
C HIS A 64 -10.69 1.62 8.82
N ALA A 65 -11.53 2.58 8.45
CA ALA A 65 -11.10 3.93 8.09
C ALA A 65 -10.51 4.69 9.30
N PHE A 66 -11.15 4.60 10.47
CA PHE A 66 -10.63 5.24 11.69
C PHE A 66 -9.27 4.65 12.11
N LYS A 67 -9.14 3.32 12.06
CA LYS A 67 -7.86 2.66 12.34
C LYS A 67 -6.76 3.11 11.38
N LEU A 68 -7.05 3.20 10.08
CA LEU A 68 -6.08 3.69 9.10
C LEU A 68 -5.68 5.15 9.37
N ALA A 69 -6.64 6.01 9.70
CA ALA A 69 -6.35 7.41 10.02
C ALA A 69 -5.45 7.52 11.26
N GLU A 70 -5.71 6.74 12.30
CA GLU A 70 -4.83 6.67 13.48
C GLU A 70 -3.41 6.27 13.11
N GLU A 71 -3.24 5.25 12.27
CA GLU A 71 -1.94 4.77 11.82
C GLU A 71 -1.17 5.81 11.00
N ILE A 72 -1.86 6.52 10.08
CA ILE A 72 -1.27 7.63 9.31
C ILE A 72 -0.83 8.74 10.26
N MET A 73 -1.69 9.16 11.20
CA MET A 73 -1.36 10.22 12.16
C MET A 73 -0.21 9.84 13.09
N GLN A 74 -0.07 8.57 13.48
CA GLN A 74 1.05 8.11 14.28
C GLN A 74 2.36 8.08 13.49
N ALA A 75 2.31 7.64 12.23
CA ALA A 75 3.47 7.68 11.35
C ALA A 75 3.93 9.13 11.08
N ASP A 76 3.00 10.04 10.83
CA ASP A 76 3.29 11.47 10.61
C ASP A 76 3.96 12.13 11.83
N LYS A 77 3.49 11.81 13.05
CA LYS A 77 4.11 12.30 14.29
C LYS A 77 5.57 11.90 14.47
N ASN A 78 5.99 10.76 13.91
CA ASN A 78 7.38 10.33 13.97
C ASN A 78 8.28 11.16 13.04
N GLY A 79 7.70 11.83 12.04
CA GLY A 79 8.40 12.72 11.10
C GLY A 79 9.41 11.98 10.22
N ASP A 80 9.25 10.67 10.03
CA ASP A 80 10.19 9.82 9.29
C ASP A 80 9.83 9.67 7.81
N MET A 81 8.61 10.06 7.41
CA MET A 81 8.07 9.97 6.06
C MET A 81 7.72 11.36 5.52
N ASP A 82 7.96 11.59 4.22
CA ASP A 82 7.61 12.81 3.50
C ASP A 82 6.19 12.76 2.91
N GLY A 83 5.56 11.58 2.89
CA GLY A 83 4.19 11.39 2.39
C GLY A 83 3.61 9.99 2.58
N PHE A 84 2.31 9.88 2.32
CA PHE A 84 1.51 8.67 2.52
C PHE A 84 0.66 8.38 1.27
N VAL A 85 0.56 7.11 0.89
CA VAL A 85 -0.24 6.59 -0.24
C VAL A 85 -1.06 5.40 0.22
#